data_AF-A0A3E2YSR1-F1
#
_entry.id   AF-A0A3E2YSR1-F1
#
_cell.length_a   1.000
_cell.length_b   1.000
_cell.length_c   1.000
_cell.angle_alpha   90.00
_cell.angle_beta   90.00
_cell.angle_gamma   90.00
#
_symmetry.space_group_name_H-M   'P 1'
#
loop_
_entity.id
_entity.type
_entity.pdbx_description
1 polymer ?
#
loop_
_entity_poly.entity_id
_entity_poly.type
_entity_poly.pdbx_seq_one_letter_code
_entity_poly.pdbx_strand_id
1 'polypeptide(L)'
;MALAHRDTDGVTGLPPRATDRQGEPAGMTDPDDGTRLAASLSGRLASLTFVDLTTEQLTELLIDTIADWGAAQGWRVYRRAASVLPLPPPMSGQRSVIDIACARPAAPPVVIEVDHTDRRRTVEKLLAEAAAGRVPIWVRWGTRGFVTPPEPVRMVTVTVTARRSEAGVRLHSRQPARQLPPPEHRAAPVTAGPPDPLFDPTGGS
;
A
#
# COMPACT_ATOMS: atom_id res chain seq x y z
N MET A 1 54.33 -33.57 -61.75
CA MET A 1 55.30 -32.58 -62.27
C MET A 1 54.88 -31.22 -61.74
N ALA A 2 55.80 -30.52 -61.04
CA ALA A 2 55.84 -29.11 -60.65
C ALA A 2 54.59 -28.45 -60.01
N LEU A 3 54.61 -28.02 -58.73
CA LEU A 3 55.19 -26.76 -58.18
C LEU A 3 54.57 -25.51 -58.87
N ALA A 4 54.11 -24.45 -58.21
CA ALA A 4 54.07 -24.02 -56.81
C ALA A 4 53.20 -22.74 -56.76
N HIS A 5 52.56 -22.43 -55.63
CA HIS A 5 52.81 -21.18 -54.89
C HIS A 5 52.02 -21.16 -53.58
N ARG A 6 52.74 -20.89 -52.49
CA ARG A 6 52.23 -20.44 -51.20
C ARG A 6 52.11 -18.91 -51.22
N ASP A 7 51.17 -18.39 -50.43
CA ASP A 7 51.29 -17.25 -49.50
C ASP A 7 49.94 -17.19 -48.73
N THR A 8 49.80 -17.54 -47.45
CA THR A 8 50.15 -16.88 -46.16
C THR A 8 49.64 -15.45 -45.96
N ASP A 9 49.14 -15.25 -44.73
CA ASP A 9 48.69 -14.04 -44.02
C ASP A 9 47.27 -13.58 -44.33
N GLY A 10 46.39 -13.34 -43.37
CA GLY A 10 46.55 -13.07 -41.94
C GLY A 10 45.50 -12.02 -41.55
N VAL A 11 45.22 -11.92 -40.24
CA VAL A 11 44.43 -10.85 -39.59
C VAL A 11 42.92 -11.09 -39.42
N THR A 12 42.62 -11.70 -38.26
CA THR A 12 41.72 -11.18 -37.22
C THR A 12 40.44 -10.46 -37.68
N GLY A 13 39.36 -11.24 -37.86
CA GLY A 13 38.00 -10.70 -37.87
C GLY A 13 37.59 -10.28 -36.46
N LEU A 14 37.48 -8.97 -36.22
CA LEU A 14 36.82 -8.39 -35.04
C LEU A 14 35.39 -8.95 -34.92
N PRO A 15 34.91 -9.30 -33.70
CA PRO A 15 33.48 -9.49 -33.49
C PRO A 15 32.75 -8.14 -33.59
N PRO A 16 31.44 -8.15 -33.95
CA PRO A 16 30.66 -6.93 -34.07
C PRO A 16 30.66 -6.17 -32.76
N ARG A 17 30.87 -4.84 -32.84
CA ARG A 17 30.72 -3.90 -31.72
C ARG A 17 29.40 -4.19 -31.03
N ALA A 18 29.49 -4.55 -29.75
CA ALA A 18 28.38 -4.48 -28.83
C ALA A 18 27.82 -3.06 -28.93
N THR A 19 26.64 -2.94 -29.54
CA THR A 19 25.77 -1.79 -29.33
C THR A 19 25.67 -1.59 -27.84
N ASP A 20 26.12 -0.42 -27.42
CA ASP A 20 26.03 0.12 -26.08
C ASP A 20 24.55 0.06 -25.64
N ARG A 21 24.16 -1.07 -25.06
CA ARG A 21 22.92 -1.16 -24.28
C ARG A 21 23.23 -0.42 -23.00
N GLN A 22 22.95 0.88 -23.05
CA GLN A 22 22.70 1.73 -21.89
C GLN A 22 22.10 0.86 -20.80
N GLY A 23 22.85 0.67 -19.71
CA GLY A 23 22.37 -0.05 -18.55
C GLY A 23 21.11 0.64 -18.05
N GLU A 24 19.96 0.02 -18.26
CA GLU A 24 18.78 0.39 -17.50
C GLU A 24 19.09 0.13 -16.02
N PRO A 25 18.88 1.12 -15.13
CA PRO A 25 19.17 0.94 -13.72
C PRO A 25 18.30 -0.17 -13.15
N ALA A 26 18.94 -1.26 -12.73
CA ALA A 26 18.32 -2.27 -11.90
C ALA A 26 17.75 -1.63 -10.63
N GLY A 27 16.44 -1.74 -10.44
CA GLY A 27 15.81 -1.54 -9.12
C GLY A 27 15.14 -0.20 -8.87
N MET A 28 14.71 0.56 -9.88
CA MET A 28 13.69 1.58 -9.63
C MET A 28 12.33 0.88 -9.59
N THR A 29 11.77 0.71 -8.39
CA THR A 29 10.36 0.31 -8.24
C THR A 29 9.51 1.25 -9.09
N ASP A 30 8.84 0.72 -10.11
CA ASP A 30 7.86 1.46 -10.88
C ASP A 30 6.85 2.11 -9.90
N PRO A 31 6.81 3.45 -9.74
CA PRO A 31 5.93 4.10 -8.77
C PRO A 31 4.46 3.80 -9.06
N ASP A 32 4.14 3.46 -10.31
CA ASP A 32 2.81 3.05 -10.74
C ASP A 32 2.49 1.63 -10.26
N ASP A 33 3.48 0.74 -10.11
CA ASP A 33 3.30 -0.61 -9.57
C ASP A 33 2.83 -0.57 -8.11
N GLY A 34 3.52 0.19 -7.26
CA GLY A 34 3.12 0.35 -5.86
C GLY A 34 1.70 0.90 -5.72
N THR A 35 1.33 1.86 -6.57
CA THR A 35 -0.02 2.45 -6.61
C THR A 35 -1.07 1.43 -7.04
N ARG A 36 -0.82 0.66 -8.11
CA ARG A 36 -1.71 -0.41 -8.58
C ARG A 36 -1.90 -1.50 -7.53
N LEU A 37 -0.82 -1.91 -6.86
CA LEU A 37 -0.86 -2.90 -5.79
C LEU A 37 -1.68 -2.43 -4.58
N ALA A 38 -1.44 -1.20 -4.13
CA ALA A 38 -2.19 -0.61 -3.02
C ALA A 38 -3.69 -0.47 -3.35
N ALA A 39 -4.02 -0.08 -4.59
CA ALA A 39 -5.40 -0.01 -5.05
C ALA A 39 -6.07 -1.40 -5.11
N SER A 40 -5.38 -2.41 -5.64
CA SER A 40 -5.86 -3.80 -5.66
C SER A 40 -6.13 -4.33 -4.25
N LEU A 41 -5.18 -4.13 -3.34
CA LEU A 41 -5.33 -4.55 -1.95
C LEU A 41 -6.45 -3.79 -1.23
N SER A 42 -6.56 -2.48 -1.47
CA SER A 42 -7.66 -1.65 -0.96
C SER A 42 -9.02 -2.21 -1.39
N GLY A 43 -9.17 -2.57 -2.67
CA GLY A 43 -10.39 -3.19 -3.19
C GLY A 43 -10.74 -4.51 -2.47
N ARG A 44 -9.74 -5.37 -2.24
CA ARG A 44 -9.92 -6.62 -1.48
C ARG A 44 -10.31 -6.37 -0.03
N LEU A 45 -9.67 -5.42 0.65
CA LEU A 45 -9.98 -5.10 2.04
C LEU A 45 -11.32 -4.37 2.17
N ALA A 46 -11.77 -3.65 1.15
CA ALA A 46 -13.04 -2.95 1.14
C ALA A 46 -14.27 -3.88 1.17
N SER A 47 -14.14 -5.12 0.71
CA SER A 47 -15.23 -6.11 0.75
C SER A 47 -15.40 -6.78 2.13
N LEU A 48 -14.51 -6.53 3.08
CA LEU A 48 -14.60 -7.14 4.41
C LEU A 48 -15.79 -6.61 5.21
N THR A 49 -16.56 -7.53 5.77
CA THR A 49 -17.64 -7.26 6.72
C THR A 49 -17.42 -8.11 7.95
N PHE A 50 -17.49 -7.49 9.12
CA PHE A 50 -17.34 -8.17 10.41
C PHE A 50 -18.00 -7.34 11.51
N VAL A 51 -18.35 -8.00 12.60
CA VAL A 51 -18.99 -7.37 13.74
C VAL A 51 -18.26 -7.79 14.99
N ASP A 52 -17.96 -6.80 15.83
CA ASP A 52 -17.52 -6.97 17.21
C ASP A 52 -16.24 -7.80 17.40
N LEU A 53 -15.26 -7.60 16.51
CA LEU A 53 -13.93 -8.18 16.67
C LEU A 53 -13.08 -7.38 17.67
N THR A 54 -12.26 -8.07 18.47
CA THR A 54 -11.22 -7.41 19.24
C THR A 54 -10.12 -6.86 18.32
N THR A 55 -9.19 -6.09 18.89
CA THR A 55 -8.03 -5.57 18.16
C THR A 55 -7.19 -6.71 17.57
N GLU A 56 -6.97 -7.77 18.35
CA GLU A 56 -6.18 -8.94 17.96
C GLU A 56 -6.89 -9.68 16.82
N GLN A 57 -8.17 -10.02 17.00
CA GLN A 57 -8.95 -10.74 15.99
C GLN A 57 -9.04 -9.98 14.67
N LEU A 58 -9.24 -8.66 14.71
CA LEU A 58 -9.26 -7.85 13.50
C LEU A 58 -7.88 -7.80 12.83
N THR A 59 -6.81 -7.69 13.60
CA THR A 59 -5.44 -7.70 13.05
C THR A 59 -5.15 -9.04 12.37
N GLU A 60 -5.51 -10.16 12.99
CA GLU A 60 -5.39 -11.51 12.41
C GLU A 60 -6.21 -11.65 11.14
N LEU A 61 -7.49 -11.24 11.15
CA LEU A 61 -8.36 -11.26 9.97
C LEU A 61 -7.75 -10.47 8.79
N LEU A 62 -7.17 -9.30 9.06
CA LEU A 62 -6.52 -8.49 8.03
C LEU A 62 -5.28 -9.20 7.49
N ILE A 63 -4.44 -9.76 8.36
CA ILE A 63 -3.25 -10.52 7.96
C ILE A 63 -3.64 -11.72 7.09
N ASP A 64 -4.67 -12.48 7.48
CA ASP A 64 -5.20 -13.59 6.71
C ASP A 64 -5.68 -13.15 5.33
N THR A 65 -6.49 -12.08 5.29
CA THR A 65 -7.04 -11.55 4.03
C THR A 65 -5.95 -11.06 3.08
N ILE A 66 -4.90 -10.41 3.60
CA ILE A 66 -3.76 -9.93 2.80
C ILE A 66 -2.93 -11.11 2.30
N ALA A 67 -2.73 -12.13 3.14
CA ALA A 67 -2.01 -13.33 2.73
C ALA A 67 -2.73 -14.06 1.59
N ASP A 68 -4.06 -14.21 1.70
CA ASP A 68 -4.90 -14.79 0.66
C ASP A 68 -4.86 -13.96 -0.63
N TRP A 69 -4.87 -12.63 -0.50
CA TRP A 69 -4.71 -11.73 -1.65
C TRP A 69 -3.39 -12.00 -2.38
N GLY A 70 -2.27 -12.08 -1.67
CA GLY A 70 -0.97 -12.37 -2.25
C GLY A 70 -0.92 -13.76 -2.90
N ALA A 71 -1.46 -14.78 -2.24
CA ALA A 71 -1.53 -16.13 -2.76
C ALA A 71 -2.39 -16.21 -4.04
N ALA A 72 -3.50 -15.46 -4.10
CA ALA A 72 -4.35 -15.38 -5.29
C ALA A 72 -3.66 -14.75 -6.51
N GLN A 73 -2.60 -13.96 -6.30
CA GLN A 73 -1.74 -13.47 -7.39
C GLN A 73 -0.69 -14.51 -7.84
N GLY A 74 -0.67 -15.71 -7.24
CA GLY A 74 0.34 -16.74 -7.50
C GLY A 74 1.69 -16.47 -6.82
N TRP A 75 1.73 -15.59 -5.81
CA TRP A 75 2.97 -15.25 -5.10
C TRP A 75 3.23 -16.19 -3.93
N ARG A 76 4.51 -16.33 -3.56
CA ARG A 76 4.87 -16.99 -2.30
C ARG A 76 4.72 -15.99 -1.16
N VAL A 77 3.91 -16.34 -0.17
CA VAL A 77 3.58 -15.46 0.96
C VAL A 77 4.27 -15.95 2.22
N TYR A 78 4.91 -15.03 2.94
CA TYR A 78 5.58 -15.26 4.21
C TYR A 78 4.93 -14.38 5.26
N ARG A 79 4.48 -14.97 6.36
CA ARG A 79 4.02 -14.24 7.54
C ARG A 79 5.19 -14.03 8.49
N ARG A 80 5.21 -12.90 9.20
CA ARG A 80 6.26 -12.52 10.16
C ARG A 80 7.66 -12.66 9.56
N ALA A 81 7.85 -12.14 8.35
CA ALA A 81 9.11 -12.21 7.62
C ALA A 81 10.18 -11.35 8.31
N ALA A 82 11.44 -11.78 8.26
CA ALA A 82 12.53 -10.96 8.80
C ALA A 82 12.64 -9.63 8.04
N SER A 83 12.60 -8.53 8.79
CA SER A 83 12.83 -7.19 8.26
C SER A 83 14.32 -6.93 8.07
N VAL A 84 14.65 -6.06 7.11
CA VAL A 84 16.00 -5.55 6.87
C VAL A 84 16.43 -4.52 7.92
N LEU A 85 15.48 -3.91 8.64
CA LEU A 85 15.81 -2.95 9.70
C LEU A 85 16.23 -3.68 10.98
N PRO A 86 17.51 -3.53 11.42
CA PRO A 86 17.97 -4.14 12.66
C PRO A 86 17.24 -3.56 13.87
N LEU A 87 17.12 -4.36 14.92
CA LEU A 87 16.64 -3.87 16.21
C LEU A 87 17.73 -3.01 16.89
N PRO A 88 17.34 -1.97 17.65
CA PRO A 88 18.29 -1.16 18.39
C PRO A 88 18.94 -1.99 19.52
N PRO A 89 20.13 -1.59 20.01
CA PRO A 89 20.71 -2.16 21.22
C PRO A 89 19.75 -2.11 22.41
N PRO A 90 19.76 -3.11 23.32
CA PRO A 90 20.62 -4.30 23.35
C PRO A 90 20.13 -5.46 22.45
N MET A 91 19.02 -5.28 21.72
CA MET A 91 18.40 -6.33 20.91
C MET A 91 19.02 -6.47 19.51
N SER A 92 20.21 -5.92 19.26
CA SER A 92 20.85 -5.87 17.94
C SER A 92 21.14 -7.25 17.32
N GLY A 93 21.20 -8.31 18.13
CA GLY A 93 21.31 -9.70 17.66
C GLY A 93 19.98 -10.29 17.15
N GLN A 94 18.86 -9.60 17.33
CA GLN A 94 17.53 -10.01 16.89
C GLN A 94 17.12 -9.22 15.64
N ARG A 95 16.26 -9.81 14.80
CA ARG A 95 15.70 -9.12 13.63
C ARG A 95 14.31 -8.58 13.94
N SER A 96 14.03 -7.36 13.49
CA SER A 96 12.64 -6.88 13.42
C SER A 96 11.87 -7.76 12.44
N VAL A 97 10.54 -7.85 12.55
CA VAL A 97 9.70 -8.65 11.64
C VAL A 97 8.72 -7.77 10.89
N ILE A 98 8.50 -8.01 9.60
CA ILE A 98 7.37 -7.46 8.82
C ILE A 98 6.21 -8.45 8.93
N ASP A 99 4.98 -7.97 9.09
CA ASP A 99 3.81 -8.85 9.19
C ASP A 99 3.66 -9.78 7.99
N ILE A 100 3.80 -9.26 6.76
CA ILE A 100 3.69 -10.04 5.52
C ILE A 100 4.75 -9.64 4.51
N ALA A 101 5.35 -10.62 3.85
CA ALA A 101 6.15 -10.44 2.65
C ALA A 101 5.66 -11.36 1.52
N CYS A 102 5.56 -10.82 0.30
CA CYS A 102 5.18 -11.56 -0.90
C CYS A 102 6.33 -11.55 -1.89
N ALA A 103 6.88 -12.72 -2.21
CA ALA A 103 7.87 -12.87 -3.26
C ALA A 103 7.19 -13.01 -4.62
N ARG A 104 7.52 -12.11 -5.54
CA ARG A 104 6.98 -12.05 -6.90
C ARG A 104 8.01 -12.59 -7.90
N PRO A 105 7.65 -13.48 -8.84
CA PRO A 105 8.63 -14.10 -9.75
C PRO A 105 9.38 -13.14 -10.69
N ALA A 106 8.73 -12.06 -11.11
CA ALA A 106 9.25 -11.14 -12.14
C ALA A 106 9.17 -9.66 -11.73
N ALA A 107 9.01 -9.38 -10.43
CA ALA A 107 8.85 -8.02 -9.91
C ALA A 107 9.42 -7.91 -8.49
N PRO A 108 9.74 -6.69 -8.00
CA PRO A 108 10.26 -6.49 -6.65
C PRO A 108 9.36 -7.10 -5.55
N PRO A 109 9.86 -7.71 -4.47
CA PRO A 109 8.99 -8.22 -3.40
C PRO A 109 8.10 -7.14 -2.79
N VAL A 110 6.89 -7.52 -2.36
CA VAL A 110 5.98 -6.62 -1.61
C VAL A 110 6.13 -6.90 -0.12
N VAL A 111 6.17 -5.86 0.70
CA VAL A 111 6.21 -5.97 2.18
C VAL A 111 5.09 -5.15 2.77
N ILE A 112 4.40 -5.72 3.76
CA ILE A 112 3.15 -5.16 4.27
C ILE A 112 3.16 -5.22 5.80
N GLU A 113 2.83 -4.09 6.42
CA GLU A 113 2.63 -3.96 7.86
C GLU A 113 1.17 -3.60 8.14
N VAL A 114 0.62 -4.13 9.24
CA VAL A 114 -0.77 -3.90 9.65
C VAL A 114 -0.79 -3.26 11.03
N ASP A 115 -1.22 -2.00 11.11
CA ASP A 115 -1.28 -1.27 12.39
C ASP A 115 -2.62 -0.57 12.61
N HIS A 116 -3.03 -0.49 13.88
CA HIS A 116 -4.13 0.38 14.33
C HIS A 116 -3.67 1.71 14.93
N THR A 117 -2.39 1.82 15.30
CA THR A 117 -1.76 3.06 15.82
C THR A 117 -0.69 3.63 14.89
N ASP A 118 -0.51 4.94 14.87
CA ASP A 118 0.52 5.61 14.07
C ASP A 118 1.90 5.44 14.71
N ARG A 119 2.64 4.41 14.29
CA ARG A 119 3.95 4.06 14.85
C ARG A 119 5.05 4.51 13.91
N ARG A 120 5.81 5.53 14.34
CA ARG A 120 7.03 5.99 13.65
C ARG A 120 7.98 4.85 13.29
N ARG A 121 8.13 3.87 14.18
CA ARG A 121 8.99 2.70 13.95
C ARG A 121 8.52 1.84 12.77
N THR A 122 7.22 1.72 12.53
CA THR A 122 6.70 1.00 11.35
C THR A 122 7.10 1.72 10.06
N VAL A 123 6.97 3.05 10.03
CA VAL A 123 7.40 3.86 8.88
C VAL A 123 8.90 3.68 8.62
N GLU A 124 9.74 3.73 9.66
CA GLU A 124 11.18 3.49 9.53
C GLU A 124 11.50 2.11 8.94
N LYS A 125 10.77 1.06 9.36
CA LYS A 125 10.92 -0.29 8.78
C LYS A 125 10.56 -0.28 7.31
N LEU A 126 9.39 0.23 6.95
CA LEU A 126 8.91 0.25 5.57
C LEU A 126 9.82 1.07 4.64
N LEU A 127 10.37 2.20 5.13
CA LEU A 127 11.37 2.98 4.39
C LEU A 127 12.67 2.19 4.17
N ALA A 128 13.15 1.46 5.18
CA ALA A 128 14.33 0.61 5.04
C ALA A 128 14.10 -0.54 4.04
N GLU A 129 12.91 -1.14 4.02
CA GLU A 129 12.54 -2.14 3.03
C GLU A 129 12.46 -1.56 1.61
N ALA A 130 11.94 -0.34 1.46
CA ALA A 130 11.95 0.37 0.18
C ALA A 130 13.38 0.63 -0.30
N ALA A 131 14.28 1.06 0.58
CA ALA A 131 15.70 1.24 0.26
C ALA A 131 16.37 -0.09 -0.14
N ALA A 132 15.86 -1.23 0.33
CA ALA A 132 16.27 -2.56 -0.11
C ALA A 132 15.60 -3.02 -1.41
N GLY A 133 14.92 -2.13 -2.13
CA GLY A 133 14.28 -2.39 -3.42
C GLY A 133 12.97 -3.16 -3.33
N ARG A 134 12.25 -3.11 -2.20
CA ARG A 134 10.92 -3.74 -2.04
C ARG A 134 9.81 -2.70 -2.23
N VAL A 135 8.58 -3.17 -2.43
CA VAL A 135 7.37 -2.32 -2.48
C VAL A 135 6.72 -2.28 -1.09
N PRO A 136 6.87 -1.19 -0.31
CA PRO A 136 6.27 -1.08 1.01
C PRO A 136 4.81 -0.63 0.96
N ILE A 137 3.95 -1.38 1.65
CA ILE A 137 2.55 -1.02 1.88
C ILE A 137 2.27 -1.00 3.39
N TRP A 138 1.66 0.07 3.88
CA TRP A 138 1.17 0.17 5.25
C TRP A 138 -0.35 0.08 5.27
N VAL A 139 -0.87 -1.00 5.84
CA VAL A 139 -2.30 -1.16 6.10
C VAL A 139 -2.61 -0.56 7.46
N ARG A 140 -3.34 0.55 7.45
CA ARG A 140 -3.79 1.25 8.66
C ARG A 140 -5.27 0.96 8.89
N TRP A 141 -5.66 0.59 10.09
CA TRP A 141 -7.07 0.39 10.42
C TRP A 141 -7.50 1.16 11.68
N GLY A 142 -8.75 1.60 11.73
CA GLY A 142 -9.24 2.43 12.84
C GLY A 142 -10.44 3.28 12.45
N THR A 143 -10.85 4.17 13.36
CA THR A 143 -12.03 5.03 13.14
C THR A 143 -11.73 6.28 12.32
N ARG A 144 -10.52 6.85 12.48
CA ARG A 144 -10.05 8.08 11.81
C ARG A 144 -8.56 8.30 12.10
N GLY A 145 -8.00 9.41 11.58
CA GLY A 145 -6.66 9.88 11.95
C GLY A 145 -5.53 9.18 11.20
N PHE A 146 -5.78 8.81 9.94
CA PHE A 146 -4.77 8.25 9.07
C PHE A 146 -3.88 9.37 8.52
N VAL A 147 -2.64 9.42 8.97
CA VAL A 147 -1.62 10.32 8.46
C VAL A 147 -0.91 9.63 7.29
N THR A 148 -0.83 10.31 6.15
CA THR A 148 -0.13 9.79 4.98
C THR A 148 1.36 9.60 5.30
N PRO A 149 1.92 8.39 5.12
CA PRO A 149 3.34 8.16 5.33
C PRO A 149 4.15 8.84 4.21
N PRO A 150 5.46 9.09 4.43
CA PRO A 150 6.34 9.59 3.38
C PRO A 150 6.45 8.60 2.22
N GLU A 151 6.63 9.13 1.01
CA GLU A 151 7.01 8.33 -0.15
C GLU A 151 8.32 7.56 0.12
N PRO A 152 8.48 6.33 -0.43
CA PRO A 152 7.58 5.62 -1.34
C PRO A 152 6.55 4.71 -0.63
N VAL A 153 6.31 4.87 0.67
CA VAL A 153 5.40 4.00 1.44
C VAL A 153 3.95 4.24 0.99
N ARG A 154 3.30 3.20 0.48
CA ARG A 154 1.88 3.28 0.08
C ARG A 154 0.99 2.97 1.27
N MET A 155 -0.05 3.77 1.51
CA MET A 155 -1.01 3.52 2.59
C MET A 155 -2.31 2.96 2.06
N VAL A 156 -2.81 1.90 2.70
CA VAL A 156 -4.16 1.36 2.50
C VAL A 156 -4.91 1.49 3.82
N THR A 157 -6.12 2.04 3.81
CA THR A 157 -6.90 2.27 5.03
C THR A 157 -8.10 1.34 5.14
N VAL A 158 -8.37 0.89 6.36
CA VAL A 158 -9.56 0.11 6.73
C VAL A 158 -10.30 0.86 7.83
N THR A 159 -11.33 1.59 7.44
CA THR A 159 -12.18 2.31 8.39
C THR A 159 -13.15 1.35 9.09
N VAL A 160 -13.19 1.44 10.41
CA VAL A 160 -14.08 0.65 11.28
C VAL A 160 -14.86 1.54 12.23
N THR A 161 -15.96 1.05 12.78
CA THR A 161 -16.59 1.62 13.96
C THR A 161 -16.07 0.90 15.21
N ALA A 162 -16.09 1.59 16.35
CA ALA A 162 -15.65 1.01 17.61
C ALA A 162 -16.69 1.26 18.71
N ARG A 163 -16.93 0.24 19.53
CA ARG A 163 -17.74 0.32 20.75
C ARG A 163 -17.02 -0.34 21.92
N ARG A 164 -17.55 -0.20 23.13
CA ARG A 164 -17.13 -1.02 24.28
C ARG A 164 -18.15 -2.14 24.51
N SER A 165 -17.64 -3.32 24.82
CA SER A 165 -18.45 -4.42 25.37
C SER A 165 -18.88 -4.11 26.81
N GLU A 166 -19.80 -4.90 27.36
CA GLU A 166 -20.14 -4.86 28.79
C GLU A 166 -18.91 -5.07 29.68
N ALA A 167 -17.99 -5.95 29.28
CA ALA A 167 -16.71 -6.17 29.96
C ALA A 167 -15.66 -5.05 29.74
N GLY A 168 -16.03 -3.92 29.12
CA GLY A 168 -15.14 -2.79 28.86
C GLY A 168 -14.14 -2.95 27.70
N VAL A 169 -14.05 -4.14 27.10
CA VAL A 169 -13.20 -4.43 25.92
C VAL A 169 -13.66 -3.60 24.73
N ARG A 170 -12.71 -3.03 23.96
CA ARG A 170 -13.02 -2.32 22.72
C ARG A 170 -13.23 -3.32 21.59
N LEU A 171 -14.38 -3.22 20.94
CA LEU A 171 -14.83 -4.07 19.85
C LEU A 171 -14.99 -3.24 18.58
N HIS A 172 -14.63 -3.82 17.45
CA HIS A 172 -14.56 -3.16 16.15
C HIS A 172 -15.46 -3.85 15.14
N SER A 173 -16.16 -3.05 14.36
CA SER A 173 -17.12 -3.53 13.37
C SER A 173 -16.92 -2.81 12.05
N ARG A 174 -17.21 -3.49 10.95
CA ARG A 174 -17.28 -2.91 9.63
C ARG A 174 -18.45 -3.52 8.88
N GLN A 175 -19.31 -2.64 8.37
CA GLN A 175 -20.34 -3.01 7.41
C GLN A 175 -19.92 -2.54 6.02
N PRO A 176 -20.43 -3.15 4.94
CA PRO A 176 -20.31 -2.58 3.62
C PRO A 176 -20.80 -1.13 3.67
N ALA A 177 -20.16 -0.23 2.92
CA ALA A 177 -20.73 1.09 2.72
C ALA A 177 -22.14 0.89 2.17
N ARG A 178 -23.18 1.21 2.96
CA ARG A 178 -24.54 1.29 2.42
C ARG A 178 -24.47 2.34 1.31
N GLN A 179 -24.72 1.91 0.08
CA GLN A 179 -25.19 2.84 -0.94
C GLN A 179 -26.58 3.29 -0.50
N LEU A 180 -26.63 4.26 0.40
CA LEU A 180 -27.86 4.99 0.64
C LEU A 180 -28.10 5.82 -0.63
N PRO A 181 -29.29 5.72 -1.26
CA PRO A 181 -29.63 6.65 -2.32
C PRO A 181 -29.49 8.08 -1.78
N PRO A 182 -29.12 9.05 -2.63
CA PRO A 182 -29.08 10.46 -2.22
C PRO A 182 -30.38 10.83 -1.49
N PRO A 183 -30.33 11.66 -0.44
CA PRO A 183 -31.54 12.14 0.22
C PRO A 183 -32.51 12.66 -0.83
N GLU A 184 -33.78 12.26 -0.76
CA GLU A 184 -34.80 12.80 -1.65
C GLU A 184 -34.92 14.31 -1.38
N HIS A 185 -34.34 15.12 -2.25
CA HIS A 185 -34.60 16.55 -2.26
C HIS A 185 -36.02 16.75 -2.76
N ARG A 186 -36.97 16.85 -1.82
CA ARG A 186 -38.29 17.40 -2.12
C ARG A 186 -38.10 18.87 -2.50
N ALA A 187 -38.09 19.16 -3.80
CA ALA A 187 -38.23 20.52 -4.29
C ALA A 187 -39.64 21.00 -3.93
N ALA A 188 -39.83 21.52 -2.73
CA ALA A 188 -40.96 22.40 -2.47
C ALA A 188 -40.78 23.61 -3.40
N PRO A 189 -41.82 24.04 -4.13
CA PRO A 189 -41.78 25.31 -4.83
C PRO A 189 -41.37 26.38 -3.82
N VAL A 190 -40.26 27.07 -4.08
CA VAL A 190 -39.91 28.29 -3.38
C VAL A 190 -40.92 29.32 -3.84
N THR A 191 -42.06 29.40 -3.14
CA THR A 191 -42.94 30.56 -3.26
C THR A 191 -42.15 31.71 -2.67
N ALA A 192 -41.75 32.66 -3.51
CA ALA A 192 -41.17 33.91 -3.03
C ALA A 192 -42.16 34.54 -2.05
N GLY A 193 -41.83 34.48 -0.76
CA GLY A 193 -42.50 35.28 0.25
C GLY A 193 -42.28 36.76 -0.06
N PRO A 194 -43.16 37.65 0.43
CA PRO A 194 -42.95 39.08 0.29
C PRO A 194 -41.56 39.48 0.80
N PRO A 195 -40.89 40.46 0.16
CA PRO A 195 -39.55 40.87 0.52
C PRO A 195 -39.47 41.20 2.01
N ASP A 196 -38.47 40.60 2.67
CA ASP A 196 -38.17 40.83 4.08
C ASP A 196 -37.64 42.27 4.23
N PRO A 197 -38.24 43.13 5.09
CA PRO A 197 -37.81 44.53 5.26
C PRO A 197 -36.41 44.68 5.87
N LEU A 198 -35.71 43.59 6.16
CA LEU A 198 -34.37 43.59 6.75
C LEU A 198 -33.27 44.14 5.82
N PHE A 199 -33.53 44.28 4.51
CA PHE A 199 -32.58 44.75 3.51
C PHE A 199 -33.09 45.96 2.74
N ASP A 200 -33.78 46.89 3.40
CA ASP A 200 -34.12 48.18 2.80
C ASP A 200 -32.91 49.16 2.93
N PRO A 201 -32.24 49.55 1.83
CA PRO A 201 -31.03 50.39 1.90
C PRO A 201 -31.32 51.89 2.08
N THR A 202 -32.56 52.32 2.29
CA THR A 202 -32.88 53.74 2.47
C THR A 202 -33.07 54.12 3.94
N GLY A 203 -31.95 54.14 4.68
CA GLY A 203 -31.89 54.62 6.06
C GLY A 203 -30.62 55.44 6.30
N GLY A 204 -30.46 56.54 5.57
CA GLY A 204 -29.34 57.46 5.75
C GLY A 204 -29.67 58.87 5.30
N SER A 205 -30.00 59.75 6.26
CA SER A 205 -29.84 61.20 6.16
C SER A 205 -29.58 61.74 7.56
#